data_AF-A0A1V5NWB3-F1
#
_entry.id   AF-A0A1V5NWB3-F1
#
_cell.length_a   1.000
_cell.length_b   1.000
_cell.length_c   1.000
_cell.angle_alpha   90.00
_cell.angle_beta   90.00
_cell.angle_gamma   90.00
#
_symmetry.space_group_name_H-M   'P 1'
#
loop_
_entity.id
_entity.type
_entity.pdbx_description
1 polymer ?
#
loop_
_entity_poly.entity_id
_entity_poly.type
_entity_poly.pdbx_seq_one_letter_code
_entity_poly.pdbx_strand_id
1 'polypeptide(L)'
;MNLPSVKTLMRIEGMDRDRAKLLRKVLELKKRDDAENMIGCIGQPGLFPVTAQWRLKLYNAPSISEIKMQLANEIIDGFGIEYTGEVDMRNGPPLEYVNLGDTYDVTLCRFRGRYVVSSWGDIVERHERLFRDF
;
A
#
# COMPACT_ATOMS: atom_id res chain seq x y z
N MET A 1 8.78 -3.64 -13.92
CA MET A 1 8.83 -2.53 -12.94
C MET A 1 9.54 -3.06 -11.70
N ASN A 2 10.53 -2.34 -11.18
CA ASN A 2 11.32 -2.82 -10.04
C ASN A 2 10.51 -2.61 -8.75
N LEU A 3 10.15 -3.70 -8.10
CA LEU A 3 9.49 -3.67 -6.78
C LEU A 3 10.58 -3.62 -5.69
N PRO A 4 10.28 -3.03 -4.51
CA PRO A 4 11.23 -2.98 -3.40
C PRO A 4 11.72 -4.39 -3.03
N SER A 5 13.02 -4.53 -2.76
CA SER A 5 13.57 -5.81 -2.30
C SER A 5 13.11 -6.13 -0.87
N VAL A 6 13.19 -7.39 -0.43
CA VAL A 6 12.92 -7.76 0.98
C VAL A 6 13.78 -6.93 1.94
N LYS A 7 15.07 -6.73 1.63
CA LYS A 7 15.96 -5.88 2.43
C LYS A 7 15.49 -4.43 2.50
N THR A 8 14.92 -3.92 1.41
CA THR A 8 14.35 -2.57 1.34
C THR A 8 13.09 -2.47 2.18
N LEU A 9 12.20 -3.47 2.12
CA LEU A 9 10.96 -3.53 2.89
C LEU A 9 11.21 -3.60 4.41
N MET A 10 12.26 -4.31 4.83
CA MET A 10 12.70 -4.38 6.23
C MET A 10 13.20 -3.04 6.81
N ARG A 11 13.23 -1.95 6.02
CA ARG A 11 13.50 -0.59 6.53
C ARG A 11 12.28 0.04 7.21
N ILE A 12 11.08 -0.50 6.97
CA ILE A 12 9.86 -0.10 7.67
C ILE A 12 9.99 -0.57 9.12
N GLU A 13 9.63 0.29 10.07
CA GLU A 13 9.73 -0.05 11.49
C GLU A 13 8.84 -1.26 11.83
N GLY A 14 9.31 -2.12 12.74
CA GLY A 14 8.59 -3.34 13.12
C GLY A 14 8.54 -4.45 12.06
N MET A 15 9.14 -4.25 10.88
CA MET A 15 9.12 -5.21 9.77
C MET A 15 10.20 -6.29 9.91
N ASP A 16 9.81 -7.49 10.31
CA ASP A 16 10.68 -8.66 10.26
C ASP A 16 10.84 -9.23 8.83
N ARG A 17 11.73 -10.21 8.69
CA ARG A 17 12.03 -10.83 7.38
C ARG A 17 10.83 -11.56 6.77
N ASP A 18 10.00 -12.21 7.58
CA ASP A 18 8.91 -13.03 7.08
C ASP A 18 7.71 -12.17 6.68
N ARG A 19 7.39 -11.13 7.45
CA ARG A 19 6.46 -10.06 7.06
C ARG A 19 6.94 -9.36 5.79
N ALA A 20 8.24 -9.04 5.68
CA ALA A 20 8.79 -8.42 4.48
C ALA A 20 8.70 -9.34 3.24
N LYS A 21 8.89 -10.66 3.39
CA LYS A 21 8.67 -11.63 2.30
C LYS A 21 7.19 -11.71 1.92
N LEU A 22 6.29 -11.70 2.90
CA LEU A 22 4.85 -11.72 2.67
C LEU A 22 4.41 -10.46 1.92
N LEU A 23 4.86 -9.28 2.35
CA LEU A 23 4.62 -8.02 1.65
C LEU A 23 5.20 -8.05 0.23
N ARG A 24 6.43 -8.57 0.05
CA ARG A 24 7.02 -8.73 -1.28
C ARG A 24 6.13 -9.57 -2.19
N LYS A 25 5.58 -10.68 -1.68
CA LYS A 25 4.66 -11.57 -2.42
C LYS A 25 3.36 -10.85 -2.80
N VAL A 26 2.79 -10.05 -1.90
CA VAL A 26 1.62 -9.19 -2.20
C VAL A 26 1.92 -8.25 -3.36
N LEU A 27 3.07 -7.57 -3.32
CA LEU A 27 3.44 -6.62 -4.37
C LEU A 27 3.64 -7.28 -5.74
N GLU A 28 3.98 -8.57 -5.78
CA GLU A 28 4.18 -9.36 -7.02
C GLU A 28 2.89 -9.81 -7.69
N LEU A 29 1.75 -9.78 -6.99
CA LEU A 29 0.46 -10.20 -7.55
C LEU A 29 0.15 -9.43 -8.84
N LYS A 30 -0.25 -10.12 -9.90
CA LYS A 30 -0.49 -9.49 -11.21
C LYS A 30 -1.95 -9.41 -11.58
N LYS A 31 -2.78 -10.31 -11.03
CA LYS A 31 -4.21 -10.37 -11.31
C LYS A 31 -4.98 -10.02 -10.04
N ARG A 32 -6.12 -9.36 -10.23
CA ARG A 32 -7.04 -9.02 -9.14
C ARG A 32 -7.50 -10.28 -8.41
N ASP A 33 -7.84 -11.33 -9.16
CA ASP A 33 -8.33 -12.59 -8.57
C ASP A 33 -7.27 -13.24 -7.66
N ASP A 34 -5.98 -13.17 -7.99
CA ASP A 34 -4.90 -13.66 -7.12
C ASP A 34 -4.86 -12.89 -5.79
N ALA A 35 -5.14 -11.58 -5.84
CA ALA A 35 -5.17 -10.71 -4.68
C ALA A 35 -6.43 -10.91 -3.82
N GLU A 36 -7.59 -11.07 -4.45
CA GLU A 36 -8.85 -11.43 -3.79
C GLU A 36 -8.74 -12.80 -3.10
N ASN A 37 -8.11 -13.78 -3.76
CA ASN A 37 -7.84 -15.10 -3.18
C ASN A 37 -6.94 -15.01 -1.94
N MET A 38 -6.01 -14.04 -1.91
CA MET A 38 -5.12 -13.82 -0.77
C MET A 38 -5.83 -13.19 0.43
N ILE A 39 -6.83 -12.32 0.20
CA ILE A 39 -7.69 -11.78 1.26
C ILE A 39 -8.45 -12.91 1.98
N GLY A 40 -8.75 -13.99 1.27
CA GLY A 40 -9.58 -15.08 1.74
C GLY A 40 -11.01 -14.87 1.28
N CYS A 41 -11.55 -15.88 0.60
CA CYS A 41 -12.93 -15.90 0.12
C CYS A 41 -13.89 -15.58 1.27
N ILE A 42 -14.90 -14.74 0.98
CA ILE A 42 -16.04 -14.45 1.87
C ILE A 42 -16.55 -15.78 2.45
N GLY A 43 -16.26 -16.06 3.73
CA GLY A 43 -16.64 -17.30 4.42
C GLY A 43 -15.50 -18.24 4.87
N GLN A 44 -14.22 -17.95 4.59
CA GLN A 44 -13.07 -18.62 5.22
C GLN A 44 -12.18 -17.57 5.90
N PRO A 45 -11.88 -17.67 7.21
CA PRO A 45 -10.99 -16.73 7.88
C PRO A 45 -9.58 -16.83 7.29
N GLY A 46 -9.24 -15.87 6.43
CA GLY A 46 -7.93 -15.75 5.80
C GLY A 46 -6.94 -14.96 6.66
N LEU A 47 -5.68 -15.01 6.26
CA LEU A 47 -4.52 -14.35 6.87
C LEU A 47 -4.68 -12.82 7.10
N PHE A 48 -5.69 -12.19 6.49
CA PHE A 48 -5.92 -10.74 6.46
C PHE A 48 -7.37 -10.36 6.84
N PRO A 49 -7.78 -10.59 8.11
CA PRO A 49 -9.15 -10.33 8.56
C PRO A 49 -9.58 -8.87 8.40
N VAL A 50 -8.69 -7.89 8.59
CA VAL A 50 -9.04 -6.46 8.47
C VAL A 50 -9.32 -6.11 7.01
N THR A 51 -8.45 -6.56 6.10
CA THR A 51 -8.61 -6.37 4.66
C THR A 51 -9.88 -7.05 4.15
N ALA A 52 -10.21 -8.24 4.66
CA ALA A 52 -11.44 -8.95 4.33
C ALA A 52 -12.69 -8.15 4.73
N GLN A 53 -12.69 -7.57 5.93
CA GLN A 53 -13.80 -6.71 6.37
C GLN A 53 -13.93 -5.44 5.54
N TRP A 54 -12.81 -4.79 5.20
CA TRP A 54 -12.81 -3.63 4.30
C TRP A 54 -13.43 -4.00 2.94
N ARG A 55 -13.04 -5.13 2.37
CA ARG A 55 -13.52 -5.60 1.07
C ARG A 55 -15.04 -5.78 1.01
N LEU A 56 -15.64 -6.25 2.11
CA LEU A 56 -17.08 -6.45 2.25
C LEU A 56 -17.88 -5.14 2.33
N LYS A 57 -17.25 -4.03 2.71
CA LYS A 57 -17.90 -2.71 2.81
C LYS A 57 -17.99 -1.98 1.47
N LEU A 58 -17.24 -2.44 0.46
CA LEU A 58 -17.19 -1.78 -0.85
C LEU A 58 -18.36 -2.21 -1.74
N TYR A 59 -19.04 -1.22 -2.30
CA TYR A 59 -20.08 -1.45 -3.32
C TYR A 59 -19.45 -1.84 -4.67
N ASN A 60 -18.39 -1.15 -5.07
CA ASN A 60 -17.67 -1.43 -6.30
C ASN A 60 -16.45 -2.35 -6.05
N ALA A 61 -16.08 -3.15 -7.04
CA ALA A 61 -14.87 -3.95 -6.97
C ALA A 61 -13.63 -3.02 -6.95
N PRO A 62 -12.73 -3.17 -5.96
CA PRO A 62 -11.51 -2.38 -5.91
C PRO A 62 -10.53 -2.83 -7.00
N SER A 63 -9.65 -1.91 -7.39
CA SER A 63 -8.51 -2.21 -8.24
C SER A 63 -7.50 -3.12 -7.53
N ILE A 64 -6.63 -3.77 -8.32
CA ILE A 64 -5.55 -4.59 -7.76
C ILE A 64 -4.58 -3.76 -6.91
N SER A 65 -4.34 -2.49 -7.24
CA SER A 65 -3.49 -1.60 -6.45
C SER A 65 -4.10 -1.29 -5.08
N GLU A 66 -5.41 -1.04 -5.02
CA GLU A 66 -6.11 -0.79 -3.75
C GLU A 66 -6.06 -2.02 -2.86
N ILE A 67 -6.31 -3.22 -3.41
CA ILE A 67 -6.20 -4.47 -2.64
C ILE A 67 -4.77 -4.65 -2.10
N LYS A 68 -3.74 -4.44 -2.93
CA LYS A 68 -2.35 -4.56 -2.49
C LYS A 68 -1.99 -3.59 -1.39
N MET A 69 -2.44 -2.33 -1.48
CA MET A 69 -2.19 -1.33 -0.45
C MET A 69 -2.89 -1.71 0.85
N GLN A 70 -4.13 -2.20 0.80
CA GLN A 70 -4.82 -2.63 2.02
C GLN A 70 -4.20 -3.87 2.67
N LEU A 71 -3.81 -4.87 1.87
CA LEU A 71 -3.01 -5.99 2.35
C LEU A 71 -1.70 -5.51 2.97
N ALA A 72 -1.03 -4.53 2.35
CA ALA A 72 0.19 -3.95 2.88
C ALA A 72 -0.05 -3.22 4.21
N ASN A 73 -1.15 -2.46 4.34
CA ASN A 73 -1.53 -1.81 5.58
C ASN A 73 -1.61 -2.80 6.73
N GLU A 74 -2.29 -3.93 6.54
CA GLU A 74 -2.40 -4.98 7.55
C GLU A 74 -1.06 -5.68 7.82
N ILE A 75 -0.22 -5.91 6.79
CA ILE A 75 1.13 -6.49 6.99
C ILE A 75 2.08 -5.52 7.70
N ILE A 76 1.85 -4.22 7.63
CA ILE A 76 2.69 -3.17 8.23
C ILE A 76 2.17 -2.76 9.63
N ASP A 77 0.97 -3.20 10.03
CA ASP A 77 0.22 -2.69 11.18
C ASP A 77 -0.08 -1.17 11.07
N GLY A 78 -0.38 -0.71 9.86
CA GLY A 78 -0.70 0.69 9.60
C GLY A 78 -2.13 1.10 9.97
N PHE A 79 -2.35 2.41 10.08
CA PHE A 79 -3.62 3.02 10.48
C PHE A 79 -4.60 3.26 9.32
N GLY A 80 -4.24 2.85 8.10
CA GLY A 80 -5.03 3.03 6.90
C GLY A 80 -4.20 3.49 5.71
N ILE A 81 -4.86 3.65 4.57
CA ILE A 81 -4.25 4.19 3.36
C ILE A 81 -4.68 5.64 3.19
N GLU A 82 -3.69 6.51 3.03
CA GLU A 82 -3.88 7.92 2.74
C GLU A 82 -3.27 8.28 1.39
N TYR A 83 -3.67 9.45 0.88
CA TYR A 83 -3.17 9.98 -0.38
C TYR A 83 -2.94 11.49 -0.28
N THR A 84 -2.02 11.97 -1.11
CA THR A 84 -1.69 13.39 -1.23
C THR A 84 -1.39 13.69 -2.68
N GLY A 85 -1.63 14.93 -3.13
CA GLY A 85 -1.43 15.31 -4.52
C GLY A 85 -2.72 15.30 -5.35
N GLU A 86 -2.76 16.13 -6.40
CA GLU A 86 -3.99 16.31 -7.19
C GLU A 86 -4.36 15.00 -7.88
N VAL A 87 -5.61 14.57 -7.72
CA VAL A 87 -6.09 13.34 -8.33
C VAL A 87 -6.29 13.58 -9.82
N ASP A 88 -5.41 13.01 -10.64
CA ASP A 88 -5.61 12.95 -12.08
C ASP A 88 -6.62 11.84 -12.39
N MET A 89 -7.65 12.15 -13.19
CA MET A 89 -8.72 11.19 -13.51
C MET A 89 -8.22 9.91 -14.20
N ARG A 90 -7.05 9.92 -14.84
CA ARG A 90 -6.47 8.76 -15.52
C ARG A 90 -5.46 8.01 -14.65
N ASN A 91 -4.73 8.70 -13.79
CA ASN A 91 -3.56 8.17 -13.09
C ASN A 91 -3.76 8.04 -11.56
N GLY A 92 -4.85 8.59 -11.03
CA GLY A 92 -5.12 8.64 -9.59
C GLY A 92 -4.28 9.71 -8.89
N PRO A 93 -4.25 9.71 -7.54
CA PRO A 93 -3.37 10.58 -6.78
C PRO A 93 -1.90 10.26 -7.10
N PRO A 94 -1.00 11.25 -7.10
CA PRO A 94 0.41 11.02 -7.38
C PRO A 94 1.09 10.25 -6.25
N LEU A 95 0.56 10.28 -5.03
CA LEU A 95 1.06 9.52 -3.89
C LEU A 95 -0.08 8.88 -3.09
N GLU A 96 0.02 7.57 -2.86
CA GLU A 96 -0.73 6.81 -1.86
C GLU A 96 0.29 6.21 -0.88
N TYR A 97 -0.04 6.09 0.40
CA TYR A 97 0.87 5.51 1.40
C TYR A 97 0.12 4.85 2.55
N VAL A 98 0.80 3.94 3.24
CA VAL A 98 0.31 3.35 4.50
C VAL A 98 0.61 4.33 5.63
N ASN A 99 -0.42 4.87 6.28
CA ASN A 99 -0.26 5.83 7.36
C ASN A 99 0.26 5.14 8.64
N LEU A 100 1.35 5.67 9.20
CA LEU A 100 1.97 5.22 10.46
C LEU A 100 1.86 6.26 11.59
N GLY A 101 1.19 7.38 11.37
CA GLY A 101 0.94 8.42 12.37
C GLY A 101 1.95 9.57 12.36
N ASP A 102 3.14 9.40 11.77
CA ASP A 102 4.13 10.46 11.58
C ASP A 102 4.44 10.73 10.09
N THR A 103 4.73 11.99 9.77
CA THR A 103 5.08 12.46 8.42
C THR A 103 6.34 11.82 7.85
N TYR A 104 7.30 11.54 8.73
CA TYR A 104 8.63 11.07 8.37
C TYR A 104 8.86 9.58 8.66
N ASP A 105 7.84 8.87 9.11
CA ASP A 105 7.93 7.41 9.27
C ASP A 105 8.11 6.71 7.93
N VAL A 106 9.09 5.80 7.89
CA VAL A 106 9.38 5.02 6.69
C VAL A 106 8.30 3.96 6.50
N THR A 107 7.54 4.11 5.43
CA THR A 107 6.39 3.26 5.11
C THR A 107 6.41 2.77 3.66
N LEU A 108 5.41 1.98 3.27
CA LEU A 108 5.17 1.69 1.87
C LEU A 108 4.40 2.83 1.22
N CYS A 109 4.99 3.41 0.19
CA CYS A 109 4.38 4.43 -0.66
C CYS A 109 4.17 3.87 -2.07
N ARG A 110 3.05 4.21 -2.70
CA ARG A 110 2.81 4.05 -4.13
C ARG A 110 2.84 5.44 -4.77
N PHE A 111 4.00 5.80 -5.31
CA PHE A 111 4.24 7.09 -5.96
C PHE A 111 4.19 6.94 -7.48
N ARG A 112 3.25 7.63 -8.14
CA ARG A 112 3.04 7.59 -9.59
C ARG A 112 2.95 6.16 -10.13
N GLY A 113 2.17 5.33 -9.42
CA GLY A 113 1.96 3.92 -9.74
C GLY A 113 3.13 2.98 -9.40
N ARG A 114 4.21 3.46 -8.77
CA ARG A 114 5.37 2.65 -8.38
C ARG A 114 5.47 2.50 -6.86
N TYR A 115 5.73 1.28 -6.40
CA TYR A 115 5.95 1.00 -4.98
C TYR A 115 7.38 1.40 -4.57
N VAL A 116 7.50 2.21 -3.53
CA VAL A 116 8.75 2.68 -2.94
C VAL A 116 8.66 2.61 -1.41
N VAL A 117 9.80 2.45 -0.75
CA VAL A 117 9.88 2.51 0.71
C VAL A 117 10.57 3.83 1.08
N SER A 118 9.81 4.72 1.70
CA SER A 118 10.18 6.08 2.06
C SER A 118 9.17 6.61 3.07
N SER A 119 9.43 7.77 3.67
CA SER A 119 8.35 8.57 4.25
C SER A 119 7.58 9.32 3.17
N TRP A 120 6.34 9.70 3.45
CA TRP A 120 5.58 10.54 2.53
C TRP A 120 6.11 11.99 2.54
N GLY A 121 6.60 12.48 3.68
CA GLY A 121 7.27 13.78 3.78
C GLY A 121 8.48 13.91 2.84
N ASP A 122 9.38 12.92 2.83
CA ASP A 122 10.56 12.91 1.93
C ASP A 122 10.16 12.95 0.45
N ILE A 123 9.06 12.28 0.09
CA ILE A 123 8.55 12.25 -1.29
C ILE A 123 7.99 13.62 -1.66
N VAL A 124 7.16 14.21 -0.79
CA VAL A 124 6.55 15.52 -1.02
C VAL A 124 7.63 16.59 -1.17
N GLU A 125 8.60 16.65 -0.24
CA GLU A 125 9.68 17.63 -0.30
C GLU A 125 10.54 17.49 -1.56
N ARG A 126 10.91 16.25 -1.92
CA ARG A 126 11.70 15.98 -3.14
C ARG A 126 10.94 16.31 -4.42
N HIS A 127 9.62 16.26 -4.38
CA HIS A 127 8.75 16.44 -5.53
C HIS A 127 7.76 17.60 -5.35
N GLU A 128 8.16 18.63 -4.60
CA GLU A 128 7.31 19.74 -4.15
C GLU A 128 6.43 20.30 -5.27
N ARG A 129 6.95 20.43 -6.50
CA ARG A 129 6.21 20.90 -7.70
C ARG A 129 4.91 20.14 -8.00
N LEU A 130 4.77 18.91 -7.53
CA LEU A 130 3.58 18.07 -7.72
C LEU A 130 2.53 18.26 -6.62
N PHE A 131 2.87 18.99 -5.56
CA PHE A 131 2.10 19.12 -4.34
C PHE A 131 1.91 20.59 -3.92
N ARG A 132 2.17 21.56 -4.82
CA ARG A 132 2.16 23.00 -4.50
C ARG A 132 0.77 23.59 -4.24
N ASP A 133 -0.29 22.86 -4.55
CA ASP A 133 -1.67 23.34 -4.47
C ASP A 133 -2.51 22.56 -3.43
N PHE A 134 -1.86 21.97 -2.42
CA PHE A 134 -2.49 21.25 -1.29
C PHE A 134 -2.86 22.17 -0.12
#